data_AF-W1XS86-F1
#
_entry.id   AF-W1XS86-F1
#
_cell.length_a   1.000
_cell.length_b   1.000
_cell.length_c   1.000
_cell.angle_alpha   90.00
_cell.angle_beta   90.00
_cell.angle_gamma   90.00
#
_symmetry.space_group_name_H-M   'P 1'
#
loop_
_entity.id
_entity.type
_entity.pdbx_description
1 polymer ?
#
loop_
_entity_poly.entity_id
_entity_poly.type
_entity_poly.pdbx_seq_one_letter_code
_entity_poly.pdbx_strand_id
1 'polypeptide(L)'
;EISSRTPNLCHLAPAGYTYMEDLNEAGGVYAVMNELTKKNLLNLDIMTVTGKTVGENIANCVNKDPETIRSIDNPYSETGGIAVL
;
A
#
# COMPACT_ATOMS: atom_id res chain seq x y z
N GLU A 1 13.06 -9.23 7.37
CA GLU A 1 13.08 -9.57 5.94
C GLU A 1 11.98 -8.89 5.13
N ILE A 2 10.68 -9.06 5.44
CA ILE A 2 9.61 -8.39 4.67
C ILE A 2 9.67 -6.86 4.81
N SER A 3 9.71 -6.35 6.05
CA SER A 3 9.76 -4.90 6.29
C SER A 3 10.95 -4.22 5.58
N SER A 4 12.12 -4.84 5.58
CA SER A 4 13.34 -4.29 4.95
C SER A 4 13.27 -4.17 3.42
N ARG A 5 12.30 -4.81 2.75
CA ARG A 5 12.13 -4.74 1.28
C ARG A 5 10.82 -4.06 0.85
N THR A 6 9.96 -3.72 1.80
CA THR A 6 8.65 -3.10 1.53
C THR A 6 8.72 -1.60 1.83
N PRO A 7 8.58 -0.72 0.84
CA PRO A 7 8.64 0.72 1.06
C PRO A 7 7.42 1.23 1.85
N ASN A 8 7.62 2.33 2.56
CA ASN A 8 6.53 3.02 3.24
C ASN A 8 5.86 4.05 2.30
N LEU A 9 4.64 3.75 1.85
CA LEU A 9 3.91 4.57 0.88
C LEU A 9 2.97 5.59 1.53
N CYS A 10 2.58 5.39 2.79
CA CYS A 10 1.57 6.22 3.45
C CYS A 10 2.11 6.69 4.81
N HIS A 11 2.03 8.00 5.07
CA HIS A 11 2.47 8.57 6.33
C HIS A 11 1.28 9.11 7.11
N LEU A 12 0.46 8.19 7.61
CA LEU A 12 -0.76 8.52 8.34
C LEU A 12 -0.45 8.90 9.79
N ALA A 13 -1.33 9.68 10.42
CA ALA A 13 -1.26 9.95 11.85
C ALA A 13 -1.20 8.64 12.65
N PRO A 14 -0.31 8.53 13.67
CA PRO A 14 0.47 9.61 14.30
C PRO A 14 1.82 9.93 13.61
N ALA A 15 2.20 9.19 12.56
CA ALA A 15 3.51 9.33 11.93
C ALA A 15 3.59 10.53 10.96
N GLY A 16 2.49 10.86 10.29
CA GLY A 16 2.37 12.05 9.45
C GLY A 16 1.05 12.81 9.64
N TYR A 17 0.73 13.67 8.66
CA TYR A 17 -0.35 14.67 8.75
C TYR A 17 -1.66 14.25 8.07
N THR A 18 -1.67 13.12 7.36
CA THR A 18 -2.87 12.57 6.71
C THR A 18 -3.57 11.56 7.62
N TYR A 19 -4.88 11.41 7.47
CA TYR A 19 -5.72 10.53 8.29
C TYR A 19 -6.35 9.41 7.46
N MET A 20 -7.17 8.56 8.08
CA MET A 20 -7.75 7.39 7.42
C MET A 20 -8.78 7.76 6.33
N GLU A 21 -9.50 8.86 6.53
CA GLU A 21 -10.40 9.46 5.56
C GLU A 21 -9.65 9.90 4.30
N ASP A 22 -8.48 10.54 4.45
CA ASP A 22 -7.65 10.95 3.31
C ASP A 22 -7.17 9.73 2.54
N LEU A 23 -6.74 8.67 3.25
CA LEU A 23 -6.38 7.40 2.61
C LEU A 23 -7.56 6.82 1.83
N ASN A 24 -8.78 6.83 2.40
CA ASN A 24 -9.97 6.32 1.72
C ASN A 24 -10.26 7.11 0.43
N GLU A 25 -10.23 8.44 0.49
CA GLU A 25 -10.44 9.30 -0.67
C GLU A 25 -9.35 9.12 -1.74
N ALA A 26 -8.10 8.86 -1.33
CA ALA A 26 -6.99 8.55 -2.22
C ALA A 26 -7.10 7.19 -2.93
N GLY A 27 -8.09 6.35 -2.59
CA GLY A 27 -8.31 5.03 -3.18
C GLY A 27 -8.22 3.86 -2.18
N GLY A 28 -7.93 4.17 -0.91
CA GLY A 28 -7.95 3.23 0.19
C GLY A 28 -6.82 2.20 0.16
N VAL A 29 -6.99 1.18 1.00
CA VAL A 29 -5.99 0.11 1.16
C VAL A 29 -5.72 -0.62 -0.16
N TYR A 30 -6.74 -0.82 -1.00
CA TYR A 30 -6.56 -1.53 -2.28
C TYR A 30 -5.73 -0.73 -3.29
N ALA A 31 -5.75 0.60 -3.26
CA ALA A 31 -4.84 1.41 -4.06
C ALA A 31 -3.38 1.24 -3.59
N VAL A 32 -3.14 1.22 -2.27
CA VAL A 32 -1.82 0.93 -1.69
C VAL A 32 -1.34 -0.47 -2.10
N MET A 33 -2.22 -1.48 -1.98
CA MET A 33 -1.92 -2.85 -2.38
C MET A 33 -1.59 -2.93 -3.87
N ASN A 34 -2.37 -2.28 -4.72
CA ASN A 34 -2.12 -2.26 -6.16
C ASN A 34 -0.75 -1.65 -6.48
N GLU A 35 -0.36 -0.58 -5.78
CA GLU A 35 0.95 0.05 -5.98
C GLU A 35 2.12 -0.86 -5.59
N LEU A 36 1.96 -1.66 -4.52
CA LEU A 36 2.97 -2.64 -4.10
C LEU A 36 3.16 -3.80 -5.10
N THR A 37 2.18 -4.06 -5.96
CA THR A 37 2.31 -5.09 -7.01
C THR A 37 3.41 -4.75 -8.02
N LYS A 38 3.71 -3.45 -8.23
CA LYS A 38 4.77 -2.99 -9.13
C LYS A 38 6.17 -3.47 -8.72
N LYS A 39 6.38 -3.82 -7.45
CA LYS A 39 7.61 -4.44 -6.93
C LYS A 39 7.45 -5.93 -6.59
N ASN A 40 6.36 -6.57 -7.01
CA ASN A 40 6.06 -7.97 -6.73
C ASN A 40 6.13 -8.32 -5.23
N LEU A 41 5.63 -7.42 -4.38
CA LEU A 41 5.68 -7.55 -2.92
C LEU A 41 4.46 -8.26 -2.32
N LEU A 42 3.45 -8.57 -3.14
CA LEU A 42 2.22 -9.23 -2.74
C LEU A 42 2.05 -10.54 -3.49
N ASN A 43 1.56 -11.57 -2.78
CA ASN A 43 1.06 -12.77 -3.42
C ASN A 43 -0.38 -12.54 -3.88
N LEU A 44 -0.58 -12.48 -5.19
CA LEU A 44 -1.86 -12.12 -5.80
C LEU A 44 -2.85 -13.28 -5.90
N ASP A 45 -2.36 -14.53 -5.82
CA ASP A 45 -3.16 -15.73 -6.07
C ASP A 45 -3.90 -16.24 -4.82
N ILE A 46 -3.75 -15.55 -3.69
CA ILE A 46 -4.38 -15.93 -2.42
C ILE A 46 -5.88 -15.62 -2.45
N MET A 47 -6.70 -16.63 -2.16
CA MET A 47 -8.15 -16.50 -2.00
C MET A 47 -8.51 -15.59 -0.82
N THR A 48 -9.53 -14.75 -1.00
CA THR A 48 -10.07 -13.87 0.04
C THR A 48 -11.51 -14.27 0.42
N VAL A 49 -12.07 -13.63 1.44
CA VAL A 49 -13.47 -13.86 1.86
C VAL A 49 -14.51 -13.46 0.80
N THR A 50 -14.13 -12.71 -0.24
CA THR A 50 -15.02 -12.39 -1.37
C THR A 50 -15.18 -13.55 -2.35
N GLY A 51 -14.44 -14.65 -2.16
CA GLY A 51 -14.37 -15.76 -3.11
C GLY A 51 -13.52 -15.44 -4.35
N LYS A 52 -12.83 -14.29 -4.35
CA LYS A 52 -11.85 -13.88 -5.36
C LYS A 52 -10.46 -13.85 -4.75
N THR A 53 -9.45 -13.95 -5.61
CA THR A 53 -8.05 -13.75 -5.27
C THR A 53 -7.76 -12.29 -4.90
N VAL A 54 -6.63 -12.04 -4.22
CA VAL A 54 -6.15 -10.69 -3.93
C VAL A 54 -5.98 -9.88 -5.22
N GLY A 55 -5.38 -10.47 -6.24
CA GLY A 55 -5.16 -9.82 -7.53
C GLY A 55 -6.47 -9.36 -8.20
N GLU A 56 -7.48 -10.22 -8.21
CA GLU A 56 -8.80 -9.88 -8.77
C GLU A 56 -9.50 -8.74 -8.01
N ASN A 57 -9.32 -8.68 -6.69
CA ASN A 57 -9.94 -7.63 -5.87
C ASN A 57 -9.31 -6.25 -6.10
N ILE A 58 -8.00 -6.19 -6.38
CA ILE A 58 -7.25 -4.92 -6.49
C ILE A 58 -7.04 -4.46 -7.95
N ALA A 59 -7.34 -5.29 -8.95
CA ALA A 59 -7.04 -5.05 -10.36
C ALA A 59 -7.50 -3.69 -10.92
N ASN A 60 -8.63 -3.15 -10.42
CA ASN A 60 -9.19 -1.88 -10.88
C ASN A 60 -9.03 -0.74 -9.88
N CYS A 61 -8.28 -0.95 -8.80
CA CYS A 61 -8.07 0.05 -7.76
C CYS A 61 -6.90 0.94 -8.13
N VAL A 62 -7.13 2.24 -8.19
CA VAL A 62 -6.11 3.22 -8.59
C VAL A 62 -5.81 4.17 -7.45
N ASN A 63 -4.55 4.58 -7.36
CA ASN A 63 -4.15 5.70 -6.54
C ASN A 63 -4.67 6.99 -7.17
N LYS A 64 -5.53 7.71 -6.43
CA LYS A 64 -6.13 8.97 -6.85
C LYS A 64 -5.40 10.20 -6.32
N ASP A 65 -4.57 10.02 -5.30
CA ASP A 65 -3.79 11.09 -4.67
C ASP A 65 -2.37 10.63 -4.31
N PRO A 66 -1.38 10.95 -5.17
CA PRO A 66 0.02 10.61 -4.95
C PRO A 66 0.68 11.26 -3.72
N GLU A 67 0.07 12.29 -3.11
CA GLU A 67 0.60 12.89 -1.88
C GLU A 67 0.25 12.06 -0.65
N THR A 68 -0.96 11.49 -0.61
CA THR A 68 -1.42 10.59 0.46
C THR A 68 -0.91 9.16 0.29
N ILE A 69 -0.95 8.63 -0.94
CA ILE A 69 -0.38 7.33 -1.30
C ILE A 69 0.80 7.59 -2.24
N ARG A 70 2.03 7.57 -1.73
CA ARG A 70 3.21 7.75 -2.57
C ARG A 70 3.38 6.58 -3.56
N SER A 71 3.99 6.85 -4.71
CA SER A 71 4.36 5.80 -5.65
C SER A 71 5.54 4.98 -5.14
N ILE A 72 5.73 3.79 -5.73
CA ILE A 72 6.85 2.90 -5.38
C ILE A 72 8.24 3.49 -5.70
N ASP A 73 8.28 4.51 -6.55
CA ASP A 73 9.48 5.21 -7.02
C ASP A 73 9.80 6.46 -6.18
N ASN A 74 8.83 6.98 -5.43
CA ASN A 74 9.02 8.13 -4.52
C ASN A 74 8.37 7.87 -3.15
N PRO A 75 8.75 6.80 -2.43
CA PRO A 75 8.16 6.47 -1.13
C PRO A 75 8.69 7.40 -0.02
N TYR A 76 8.02 7.44 1.13
CA TYR A 76 8.55 8.14 2.33
C TYR A 76 9.82 7.47 2.86
N SER A 77 9.94 6.17 2.67
CA SER A 77 11.11 5.37 3.03
C SER A 77 11.17 4.14 2.13
N GLU A 78 12.37 3.74 1.72
CA GLU A 78 12.59 2.53 0.92
C GLU A 78 12.35 1.24 1.72
N THR A 79 12.37 1.34 3.05
CA THR A 79 12.07 0.25 3.99
C THR A 79 10.82 0.54 4.83
N GLY A 80 10.22 -0.50 5.37
CA GLY A 80 9.01 -0.44 6.18
C GLY A 80 9.26 0.19 7.56
N GLY A 81 8.18 0.66 8.19
CA GLY A 81 8.23 1.41 9.44
C GLY A 81 8.52 0.59 10.70
N ILE A 82 8.74 -0.71 10.59
CA ILE A 82 8.98 -1.61 11.74
C ILE A 82 10.33 -2.31 11.56
N ALA A 83 11.15 -2.29 12.62
CA ALA A 83 12.41 -3.02 12.71
C ALA A 83 12.36 -4.05 13.85
N VAL A 84 13.08 -5.16 13.68
CA VAL A 84 13.33 -6.15 14.73
C VAL A 84 14.79 -6.02 15.14
N LEU A 85 15.06 -5.90 16.44
CA LEU A 85 16.38 -5.70 17.03
C LEU A 85 16.97 -7.00 17.57
#